data_AF-A0A179V2E0-F1
#
_entry.id   AF-A0A179V2E0-F1
#
_cell.length_a   1.000
_cell.length_b   1.000
_cell.length_c   1.000
_cell.angle_alpha   90.00
_cell.angle_beta   90.00
_cell.angle_gamma   90.00
#
_symmetry.space_group_name_H-M   'P 1'
#
loop_
_entity.id
_entity.type
_entity.pdbx_description
1 polymer ?
#
loop_
_entity_poly.entity_id
_entity_poly.type
_entity_poly.pdbx_seq_one_letter_code
_entity_poly.pdbx_strand_id
1 'polypeptide(L)'
;MWILSSDGDFLLGKRVWLKPGKKYLFGRVKRNGVCHAINNTTISRQHLVIEVGQVKPGAGLQIHSKSRLIVTDLKTKCGTIVDGESIQGSSKELNKDDHVIQIGKYPHVLRIKWHPVVLTFSFPSKAKDPLKEVLCRLEGLDIKTIIPYVVDKTTHVVQTRRNTAKGLQALINGRYIVQKSYIEAIVYATTPGDLGSEEAICPLEEDFDAAWPDPTQYLPPKGREPTQRPDAAYEPNPNRINVFEGYTFIFCDANRFEDLQGPITNGHGKALLYDMERGRTTADDDSELHGTSCGE
;
A
#
# COMPACT_ATOMS: atom_id res chain seq x y z
N MET A 1 5.25 -3.68 -2.51
CA MET A 1 6.32 -3.37 -3.49
C MET A 1 7.66 -3.32 -2.78
N TRP A 2 8.75 -3.79 -3.39
CA TRP A 2 10.09 -3.68 -2.82
C TRP A 2 10.76 -2.38 -3.27
N ILE A 3 11.21 -1.56 -2.32
CA ILE A 3 11.86 -0.28 -2.59
C ILE A 3 13.31 -0.35 -2.13
N LEU A 4 14.24 -0.05 -3.03
CA LEU A 4 15.66 0.07 -2.74
C LEU A 4 16.01 1.53 -2.46
N SER A 5 16.87 1.73 -1.46
CA SER A 5 17.46 3.02 -1.12
C SER A 5 18.89 2.83 -0.61
N SER A 6 19.67 3.90 -0.61
CA SER A 6 21.00 3.92 -0.01
C SER A 6 21.38 5.36 0.32
N ASP A 7 22.14 5.55 1.39
CA ASP A 7 22.76 6.84 1.73
C ASP A 7 24.00 7.12 0.85
N GLY A 8 24.35 6.19 -0.04
CA GLY A 8 25.40 6.32 -1.03
C GLY A 8 25.01 7.19 -2.23
N ASP A 9 26.02 7.53 -3.02
CA ASP A 9 25.92 8.40 -4.19
C ASP A 9 25.30 7.75 -5.43
N PHE A 10 25.33 6.42 -5.54
CA PHE A 10 24.92 5.73 -6.78
C PHE A 10 23.43 5.82 -7.13
N LEU A 11 22.57 6.16 -6.15
CA LEU A 11 21.15 6.46 -6.38
C LEU A 11 20.84 7.96 -6.33
N LEU A 12 21.85 8.82 -6.09
CA LEU A 12 21.68 10.27 -5.99
C LEU A 12 20.57 10.67 -4.98
N GLY A 13 20.49 9.96 -3.85
CA GLY A 13 19.48 10.18 -2.81
C GLY A 13 18.08 9.65 -3.14
N LYS A 14 17.89 9.02 -4.30
CA LYS A 14 16.59 8.51 -4.74
C LYS A 14 16.27 7.16 -4.14
N ARG A 15 14.97 6.91 -3.96
CA ARG A 15 14.43 5.56 -3.76
C ARG A 15 13.99 5.02 -5.12
N VAL A 16 14.20 3.73 -5.35
CA VAL A 16 13.83 3.09 -6.62
C VAL A 16 13.01 1.84 -6.37
N TRP A 17 12.00 1.61 -7.19
CA TRP A 17 11.21 0.38 -7.14
C TRP A 17 11.99 -0.79 -7.76
N LEU A 18 12.02 -1.91 -7.06
CA LEU A 18 12.46 -3.18 -7.62
C LEU A 18 11.24 -3.91 -8.20
N LYS A 19 11.06 -3.76 -9.50
CA LYS A 19 10.01 -4.41 -10.31
C LYS A 19 10.02 -5.93 -10.16
N PRO A 20 8.86 -6.56 -9.88
CA PRO A 20 8.71 -8.01 -9.88
C PRO A 20 9.15 -8.66 -11.18
N GLY A 21 9.76 -9.83 -11.06
CA GLY A 21 10.26 -10.59 -12.21
C GLY A 21 11.61 -10.13 -12.77
N LYS A 22 12.25 -9.12 -12.18
CA LYS A 22 13.50 -8.52 -12.69
C LYS A 22 14.69 -8.87 -11.80
N LYS A 23 15.87 -8.94 -12.44
CA LYS A 23 17.18 -9.12 -11.81
C LYS A 23 17.97 -7.83 -11.92
N TYR A 24 18.55 -7.40 -10.82
CA TYR A 24 19.35 -6.17 -10.72
C TYR A 24 20.79 -6.54 -10.41
N LEU A 25 21.67 -6.37 -11.39
CA LEU A 25 23.09 -6.60 -11.24
C LEU A 25 23.78 -5.34 -10.70
N PHE A 26 24.46 -5.49 -9.57
CA PHE A 26 25.30 -4.46 -8.95
C PHE A 26 26.76 -4.78 -9.20
N GLY A 27 27.54 -3.75 -9.48
CA GLY A 27 28.96 -3.89 -9.76
C GLY A 27 29.69 -2.57 -9.70
N ARG A 28 31.00 -2.60 -9.88
CA ARG A 28 31.84 -1.40 -9.76
C ARG A 28 31.73 -0.44 -10.94
N VAL A 29 31.35 -0.93 -12.12
CA VAL A 29 31.36 -0.16 -13.37
C VAL A 29 30.09 -0.46 -14.16
N LYS A 30 29.51 0.55 -14.80
CA LYS A 30 28.31 0.45 -15.65
C LYS A 30 28.64 -0.21 -17.00
N ARG A 31 28.91 -1.52 -16.98
CA ARG A 31 29.22 -2.37 -18.15
C ARG A 31 28.64 -3.77 -17.95
N ASN A 32 28.48 -4.54 -19.02
CA ASN A 32 28.07 -5.95 -18.98
C ASN A 32 26.77 -6.18 -18.21
N GLY A 33 25.74 -5.36 -18.48
CA GLY A 33 24.41 -5.50 -17.86
C GLY A 33 24.30 -5.04 -16.40
N VAL A 34 25.32 -4.36 -15.84
CA VAL A 34 25.23 -3.78 -14.50
C VAL A 34 24.12 -2.72 -14.46
N CYS A 35 23.09 -2.97 -13.66
CA CYS A 35 21.96 -2.07 -13.43
C CYS A 35 22.39 -0.89 -12.54
N HIS A 36 23.19 -1.14 -11.51
CA HIS A 36 23.65 -0.10 -10.59
C HIS A 36 25.17 -0.20 -10.39
N ALA A 37 25.88 0.85 -10.81
CA ALA A 37 27.32 0.93 -10.69
C ALA A 37 27.70 1.71 -9.43
N ILE A 38 28.50 1.09 -8.55
CA ILE A 38 28.97 1.68 -7.30
C ILE A 38 30.50 1.78 -7.37
N ASN A 39 31.03 2.99 -7.52
CA ASN A 39 32.46 3.20 -7.71
C ASN A 39 33.25 3.04 -6.39
N ASN A 40 33.51 1.79 -6.00
CA ASN A 40 34.32 1.46 -4.84
C ASN A 40 35.23 0.28 -5.14
N THR A 41 36.52 0.37 -4.80
CA THR A 41 37.55 -0.64 -5.14
C THR A 41 37.31 -2.02 -4.53
N THR A 42 36.52 -2.10 -3.46
CA THR A 42 36.16 -3.38 -2.80
C THR A 42 34.97 -4.06 -3.46
N ILE A 43 34.30 -3.38 -4.39
CA ILE A 43 33.22 -3.93 -5.20
C ILE A 43 33.80 -4.53 -6.49
N SER A 44 33.32 -5.72 -6.84
CA SER A 44 33.72 -6.44 -8.05
C SER A 44 33.06 -5.81 -9.27
N ARG A 45 33.60 -6.04 -10.49
CA ARG A 45 32.95 -5.55 -11.72
C ARG A 45 31.50 -6.04 -11.86
N GLN A 46 31.26 -7.28 -11.42
CA GLN A 46 29.96 -7.86 -11.13
C GLN A 46 30.05 -8.42 -9.72
N HIS A 47 29.20 -7.95 -8.81
CA HIS A 47 29.36 -8.25 -7.39
C HIS A 47 28.13 -8.94 -6.80
N LEU A 48 26.96 -8.35 -7.01
CA LEU A 48 25.73 -8.78 -6.36
C LEU A 48 24.60 -8.81 -7.38
N VAL A 49 23.74 -9.83 -7.30
CA VAL A 49 22.44 -9.84 -7.99
C VAL A 49 21.33 -9.80 -6.96
N ILE A 50 20.41 -8.85 -7.12
CA ILE A 50 19.13 -8.83 -6.41
C ILE A 50 18.06 -9.28 -7.39
N GLU A 51 17.36 -10.36 -7.07
CA GLU A 51 16.27 -10.92 -7.87
C GLU A 51 14.95 -10.73 -7.14
N VAL A 52 14.00 -10.08 -7.83
CA VAL A 52 12.61 -10.04 -7.39
C VAL A 52 11.83 -11.06 -8.19
N GLY A 53 11.23 -12.04 -7.51
CA GLY A 53 10.42 -13.07 -8.14
C GLY A 53 9.19 -12.49 -8.83
N GLN A 54 8.63 -13.25 -9.77
CA GLN A 54 7.33 -12.93 -10.37
C GLN A 54 6.24 -13.02 -9.30
N VAL A 55 5.25 -12.13 -9.38
CA VAL A 55 4.05 -12.21 -8.53
C VAL A 55 3.27 -13.47 -8.92
N LYS A 56 2.93 -14.30 -7.94
CA LYS A 56 2.11 -15.50 -8.18
C LYS A 56 0.69 -15.08 -8.55
N PRO A 57 0.02 -15.73 -9.52
CA PRO A 57 -1.38 -15.47 -9.81
C PRO A 57 -2.26 -15.61 -8.56
N GLY A 58 -3.15 -14.65 -8.34
CA GLY A 58 -4.01 -14.58 -7.15
C GLY A 58 -3.35 -13.93 -5.92
N ALA A 59 -2.04 -13.66 -5.92
CA ALA A 59 -1.36 -13.00 -4.82
C ALA A 59 -1.81 -11.53 -4.63
N GLY A 60 -2.41 -10.91 -5.65
CA GLY A 60 -3.04 -9.59 -5.54
C GLY A 60 -4.20 -9.56 -4.54
N LEU A 61 -4.82 -10.70 -4.24
CA LEU A 61 -5.88 -10.84 -3.24
C LEU A 61 -5.33 -11.14 -1.83
N GLN A 62 -4.06 -11.50 -1.72
CA GLN A 62 -3.42 -11.93 -0.48
C GLN A 62 -2.62 -10.78 0.13
N ILE A 63 -3.21 -10.05 1.08
CA ILE A 63 -2.65 -8.83 1.68
C ILE A 63 -1.21 -9.01 2.20
N HIS A 64 -0.89 -10.18 2.74
CA HIS A 64 0.42 -10.48 3.33
C HIS A 64 1.44 -11.03 2.34
N SER A 65 1.01 -11.39 1.13
CA SER A 65 1.91 -11.92 0.12
C SER A 65 2.85 -10.85 -0.42
N LYS A 66 4.05 -11.26 -0.79
CA LYS A 66 5.10 -10.41 -1.37
C LYS A 66 5.81 -11.19 -2.45
N SER A 67 6.32 -10.51 -3.46
CA SER A 67 7.28 -11.14 -4.37
C SER A 67 8.49 -11.63 -3.59
N ARG A 68 8.96 -12.82 -3.94
CA ARG A 68 10.19 -13.40 -3.41
C ARG A 68 11.36 -12.45 -3.65
N LEU A 69 12.25 -12.30 -2.68
CA LEU A 69 13.43 -11.46 -2.80
C LEU A 69 14.67 -12.32 -2.53
N ILE A 70 15.58 -12.42 -3.50
CA ILE A 70 16.80 -13.23 -3.39
C ILE A 70 18.00 -12.33 -3.64
N VAL A 71 19.01 -12.48 -2.80
CA VAL A 71 20.28 -11.75 -2.91
C VAL A 71 21.40 -12.76 -3.11
N THR A 72 22.19 -12.60 -4.16
CA THR A 72 23.26 -13.53 -4.55
C THR A 72 24.60 -12.81 -4.70
N ASP A 73 25.60 -13.20 -3.92
CA ASP A 73 26.98 -12.78 -4.12
C ASP A 73 27.63 -13.58 -5.25
N LEU A 74 28.24 -12.89 -6.21
CA LEU A 74 28.85 -13.51 -7.40
C LEU A 74 30.29 -13.98 -7.14
N LYS A 75 30.49 -14.76 -6.06
CA LYS A 75 31.79 -15.31 -5.63
C LYS A 75 32.86 -14.21 -5.52
N THR A 76 32.50 -13.12 -4.85
CA THR A 76 33.32 -11.92 -4.83
C THR A 76 34.41 -11.99 -3.76
N LYS A 77 35.50 -11.25 -3.95
CA LYS A 77 36.63 -11.25 -3.01
C LYS A 77 36.28 -10.66 -1.65
N CYS A 78 35.50 -9.58 -1.64
CA CYS A 78 35.13 -8.88 -0.40
C CYS A 78 33.76 -9.31 0.17
N GLY A 79 33.03 -10.17 -0.55
CA GLY A 79 31.76 -10.71 -0.12
C GLY A 79 30.64 -9.67 -0.01
N THR A 80 29.46 -10.17 0.34
CA THR A 80 28.28 -9.38 0.66
C THR A 80 27.76 -9.81 2.02
N ILE A 81 27.34 -8.86 2.86
CA ILE A 81 26.70 -9.11 4.15
C ILE A 81 25.23 -8.69 4.05
N VAL A 82 24.32 -9.56 4.48
CA VAL A 82 22.87 -9.29 4.51
C VAL A 82 22.34 -9.53 5.92
N ASP A 83 21.77 -8.48 6.51
CA ASP A 83 21.26 -8.46 7.89
C ASP A 83 22.29 -8.95 8.92
N GLY A 84 23.56 -8.57 8.73
CA GLY A 84 24.67 -8.95 9.60
C GLY A 84 25.31 -10.31 9.28
N GLU A 85 24.76 -11.08 8.34
CA GLU A 85 25.28 -12.39 7.96
C GLU A 85 25.98 -12.36 6.59
N SER A 86 27.18 -12.91 6.50
CA SER A 86 27.90 -13.03 5.23
C SER A 86 27.25 -14.07 4.31
N ILE A 87 27.08 -13.72 3.04
CA ILE A 87 26.59 -14.60 1.97
C ILE A 87 27.63 -14.78 0.86
N GLN A 88 28.93 -14.63 1.18
CA GLN A 88 30.01 -14.68 0.19
C GLN A 88 29.94 -15.97 -0.67
N GLY A 89 29.84 -15.80 -1.99
CA GLY A 89 29.72 -16.89 -2.95
C GLY A 89 28.41 -17.70 -2.88
N SER A 90 27.40 -17.23 -2.14
CA SER A 90 26.12 -17.91 -1.97
C SER A 90 24.92 -16.99 -2.23
N SER A 91 23.73 -17.57 -2.15
CA SER A 91 22.45 -16.87 -2.28
C SER A 91 21.67 -16.97 -0.98
N LYS A 92 20.92 -15.91 -0.65
CA LYS A 92 20.02 -15.85 0.49
C LYS A 92 18.67 -15.30 0.07
N GLU A 93 17.61 -16.00 0.46
CA GLU A 93 16.23 -15.53 0.34
C GLU A 93 15.86 -14.66 1.53
N LEU A 94 15.21 -13.53 1.26
CA LEU A 94 14.90 -12.48 2.21
C LEU A 94 13.41 -12.51 2.54
N ASN A 95 13.09 -12.67 3.83
CA ASN A 95 11.73 -12.96 4.31
C ASN A 95 11.14 -11.89 5.24
N LYS A 96 11.88 -10.81 5.55
CA LYS A 96 11.42 -9.72 6.42
C LYS A 96 10.93 -8.54 5.58
N ASP A 97 10.39 -7.51 6.21
CA ASP A 97 9.88 -6.31 5.54
C ASP A 97 10.97 -5.27 5.30
N ASP A 98 12.12 -5.41 5.93
CA ASP A 98 13.25 -4.48 5.85
C ASP A 98 14.55 -5.30 5.93
N HIS A 99 15.48 -4.97 5.03
CA HIS A 99 16.74 -5.66 4.87
C HIS A 99 17.88 -4.68 4.64
N VAL A 100 19.01 -4.94 5.28
CA VAL A 100 20.23 -4.15 5.15
C VAL A 100 21.29 -4.99 4.44
N ILE A 101 21.82 -4.47 3.34
CA ILE A 101 22.82 -5.14 2.50
C ILE A 101 24.08 -4.28 2.45
N GLN A 102 25.19 -4.87 2.85
CA GLN A 102 26.52 -4.27 2.80
C GLN A 102 27.32 -4.97 1.70
N ILE A 103 27.77 -4.20 0.70
CA ILE A 103 28.47 -4.71 -0.48
C ILE A 103 29.98 -4.46 -0.34
N GLY A 104 30.78 -5.52 -0.26
CA GLY A 104 32.21 -5.41 0.03
C GLY A 104 32.48 -4.60 1.31
N LYS A 105 33.30 -3.55 1.19
CA LYS A 105 33.57 -2.57 2.25
C LYS A 105 33.08 -1.17 1.88
N TYR A 106 32.05 -1.06 1.04
CA TYR A 106 31.46 0.23 0.71
C TYR A 106 30.84 0.85 1.98
N PRO A 107 31.15 2.11 2.34
CA PRO A 107 30.75 2.66 3.64
C PRO A 107 29.22 2.84 3.81
N HIS A 108 28.46 2.85 2.71
CA HIS A 108 27.01 2.99 2.75
C HIS A 108 26.32 1.66 2.50
N VAL A 109 25.29 1.38 3.30
CA VAL A 109 24.45 0.20 3.11
C VAL A 109 23.39 0.45 2.03
N LEU A 110 22.95 -0.63 1.40
CA LEU A 110 21.70 -0.67 0.65
C LEU A 110 20.60 -1.10 1.62
N ARG A 111 19.44 -0.45 1.53
CA ARG A 111 18.24 -0.79 2.31
C ARG A 111 17.14 -1.17 1.34
N ILE A 112 16.59 -2.38 1.51
CA ILE A 112 15.43 -2.83 0.76
C ILE A 112 14.27 -2.95 1.73
N LYS A 113 13.20 -2.18 1.48
CA LYS A 113 12.03 -2.15 2.34
C LYS A 113 10.76 -2.48 1.57
N TRP A 114 9.88 -3.26 2.19
CA TRP A 114 8.53 -3.50 1.70
C TRP A 114 7.70 -2.24 1.90
N HIS A 115 7.22 -1.68 0.80
CA HIS A 115 6.24 -0.61 0.77
C HIS A 115 4.85 -1.22 0.47
N PRO A 116 3.96 -1.33 1.47
CA PRO A 116 2.64 -1.91 1.27
C PRO A 116 1.76 -0.96 0.46
N VAL A 117 1.11 -1.49 -0.57
CA VAL A 117 0.08 -0.78 -1.34
C VAL A 117 -1.12 -1.69 -1.45
N VAL A 118 -2.20 -1.30 -0.76
CA VAL A 118 -3.45 -2.05 -0.66
C VAL A 118 -4.60 -1.13 -1.04
N LEU A 119 -5.21 -1.40 -2.19
CA LEU A 119 -6.35 -0.67 -2.72
C LEU A 119 -7.63 -1.42 -2.37
N THR A 120 -8.49 -0.76 -1.60
CA THR A 120 -9.80 -1.29 -1.22
C THR A 120 -10.88 -0.73 -2.14
N PHE A 121 -11.76 -1.60 -2.63
CA PHE A 121 -12.83 -1.25 -3.56
C PHE A 121 -14.21 -1.54 -2.97
N SER A 122 -15.21 -0.87 -3.53
CA SER A 122 -16.62 -1.21 -3.34
C SER A 122 -17.26 -1.51 -4.69
N PHE A 123 -17.95 -2.66 -4.78
CA PHE A 123 -18.66 -3.08 -5.97
C PHE A 123 -20.12 -3.39 -5.62
N PRO A 124 -21.05 -3.25 -6.58
CA PRO A 124 -22.41 -3.74 -6.43
C PRO A 124 -22.43 -5.24 -6.13
N SER A 125 -23.35 -5.68 -5.27
CA SER A 125 -23.46 -7.08 -4.80
C SER A 125 -23.65 -8.12 -5.90
N LYS A 126 -24.10 -7.72 -7.10
CA LYS A 126 -24.34 -8.60 -8.25
C LYS A 126 -23.19 -8.66 -9.26
N ALA A 127 -22.05 -8.01 -8.98
CA ALA A 127 -20.92 -8.00 -9.91
C ALA A 127 -20.24 -9.38 -9.96
N LYS A 128 -20.13 -9.97 -11.16
CA LYS A 128 -19.40 -11.21 -11.37
C LYS A 128 -17.90 -10.91 -11.46
N ASP A 129 -17.13 -11.51 -10.55
CA ASP A 129 -15.68 -11.39 -10.47
C ASP A 129 -15.19 -9.92 -10.44
N PRO A 130 -15.65 -9.12 -9.46
CA PRO A 130 -15.58 -7.66 -9.49
C PRO A 130 -14.16 -7.10 -9.54
N LEU A 131 -13.16 -7.85 -9.07
CA LEU A 131 -11.76 -7.41 -9.02
C LEU A 131 -10.97 -7.77 -10.27
N LYS A 132 -11.50 -8.57 -11.19
CA LYS A 132 -10.74 -9.15 -12.31
C LYS A 132 -10.02 -8.11 -13.17
N GLU A 133 -10.71 -7.04 -13.57
CA GLU A 133 -10.12 -5.97 -14.40
C GLU A 133 -8.96 -5.28 -13.66
N VAL A 134 -9.13 -5.02 -12.37
CA VAL A 134 -8.13 -4.33 -11.56
C VAL A 134 -6.93 -5.23 -11.27
N LEU A 135 -7.18 -6.51 -10.94
CA LEU A 135 -6.13 -7.50 -10.70
C LEU A 135 -5.23 -7.66 -11.93
N CYS A 136 -5.82 -7.77 -13.13
CA CYS A 136 -5.07 -7.86 -14.38
C CYS A 136 -4.05 -6.74 -14.56
N ARG A 137 -4.33 -5.56 -13.99
CA ARG A 137 -3.50 -4.37 -14.14
C ARG A 137 -2.52 -4.15 -12.99
N LEU A 138 -2.87 -4.59 -11.79
CA LEU A 138 -2.15 -4.23 -10.55
C LEU A 138 -1.43 -5.40 -9.88
N GLU A 139 -1.88 -6.64 -10.11
CA GLU A 139 -1.31 -7.81 -9.43
C GLU A 139 0.17 -7.97 -9.75
N GLY A 140 0.55 -7.86 -11.03
CA GLY A 140 1.95 -7.96 -11.46
C GLY A 140 2.86 -6.85 -10.91
N LEU A 141 2.29 -5.78 -10.36
CA LEU A 141 3.01 -4.67 -9.71
C LEU A 141 3.23 -4.93 -8.21
N ASP A 142 2.74 -6.05 -7.70
CA ASP A 142 2.75 -6.42 -6.28
C ASP A 142 1.87 -5.51 -5.41
N ILE A 143 0.83 -4.94 -6.02
CA ILE A 143 -0.21 -4.13 -5.38
C ILE A 143 -1.38 -5.03 -5.02
N LYS A 144 -1.90 -4.90 -3.80
CA LYS A 144 -2.98 -5.73 -3.31
C LYS A 144 -4.32 -5.05 -3.54
N THR A 145 -5.32 -5.80 -3.96
CA THR A 145 -6.66 -5.31 -4.28
C THR A 145 -7.68 -6.12 -3.51
N ILE A 146 -8.46 -5.46 -2.66
CA ILE A 146 -9.40 -6.15 -1.76
C ILE A 146 -10.76 -5.46 -1.74
N ILE A 147 -11.80 -6.22 -1.40
CA ILE A 147 -13.15 -5.71 -1.15
C ILE A 147 -13.35 -5.28 0.31
N PRO A 148 -13.02 -6.11 1.33
CA PRO A 148 -13.18 -5.67 2.71
C PRO A 148 -12.22 -4.52 3.03
N TYR A 149 -12.68 -3.59 3.84
CA TYR A 149 -11.77 -2.65 4.48
C TYR A 149 -11.05 -3.38 5.60
N VAL A 150 -9.71 -3.35 5.59
CA VAL A 150 -8.91 -4.02 6.61
C VAL A 150 -8.09 -2.96 7.31
N VAL A 151 -8.39 -2.74 8.59
CA VAL A 151 -7.67 -1.80 9.46
C VAL A 151 -6.17 -2.11 9.43
N ASP A 152 -5.35 -1.06 9.42
CA ASP A 152 -3.89 -1.12 9.28
C ASP A 152 -3.31 -1.75 8.00
N LYS A 153 -4.15 -2.23 7.09
CA LYS A 153 -3.72 -2.80 5.81
C LYS A 153 -4.15 -1.95 4.63
N THR A 154 -5.41 -1.50 4.61
CA THR A 154 -5.90 -0.59 3.57
C THR A 154 -5.07 0.68 3.55
N THR A 155 -4.56 1.03 2.37
CA THR A 155 -3.78 2.27 2.14
C THR A 155 -4.60 3.33 1.42
N HIS A 156 -5.45 2.89 0.48
CA HIS A 156 -6.31 3.74 -0.32
C HIS A 156 -7.68 3.07 -0.48
N VAL A 157 -8.74 3.86 -0.45
CA VAL A 157 -10.09 3.44 -0.86
C VAL A 157 -10.39 4.03 -2.23
N VAL A 158 -10.63 3.16 -3.20
CA VAL A 158 -10.97 3.54 -4.58
C VAL A 158 -12.49 3.61 -4.72
N GLN A 159 -13.02 4.80 -5.03
CA GLN A 159 -14.46 5.04 -5.11
C GLN A 159 -14.82 6.20 -6.05
N THR A 160 -16.11 6.32 -6.39
CA THR A 160 -16.62 7.31 -7.35
C THR A 160 -17.19 8.58 -6.70
N ARG A 161 -17.40 8.57 -5.39
CA ARG A 161 -17.96 9.68 -4.59
C ARG A 161 -17.24 9.74 -3.26
N ARG A 162 -17.22 10.89 -2.60
CA ARG A 162 -16.44 11.07 -1.34
C ARG A 162 -17.13 10.42 -0.14
N ASN A 163 -18.44 10.59 0.02
CA ASN A 163 -19.21 10.04 1.14
C ASN A 163 -19.70 8.59 0.90
N THR A 164 -18.91 7.60 1.33
CA THR A 164 -19.34 6.20 1.42
C THR A 164 -18.85 5.60 2.74
N ALA A 165 -19.42 4.46 3.15
CA ALA A 165 -18.97 3.73 4.34
C ALA A 165 -17.45 3.49 4.37
N LYS A 166 -16.88 2.90 3.32
CA LYS A 166 -15.42 2.66 3.27
C LYS A 166 -14.63 3.96 3.16
N GLY A 167 -15.18 4.99 2.52
CA GLY A 167 -14.61 6.33 2.53
C GLY A 167 -14.50 6.88 3.95
N LEU A 168 -15.56 6.77 4.76
CA LEU A 168 -15.54 7.17 6.17
C LEU A 168 -14.52 6.38 6.98
N GLN A 169 -14.44 5.05 6.77
CA GLN A 169 -13.39 4.23 7.41
C GLN A 169 -11.99 4.72 7.03
N ALA A 170 -11.75 5.05 5.75
CA ALA A 170 -10.47 5.60 5.32
C ALA A 170 -10.16 6.93 6.01
N LEU A 171 -11.12 7.86 6.09
CA LEU A 171 -10.91 9.15 6.76
C LEU A 171 -10.57 8.96 8.24
N ILE A 172 -11.32 8.13 8.96
CA ILE A 172 -11.13 7.86 10.39
C ILE A 172 -9.73 7.28 10.66
N ASN A 173 -9.30 6.36 9.79
CA ASN A 173 -8.00 5.69 9.93
C ASN A 173 -6.84 6.48 9.28
N GLY A 174 -7.06 7.71 8.82
CA GLY A 174 -6.04 8.50 8.14
C GLY A 174 -5.47 7.79 6.89
N ARG A 175 -6.36 7.35 5.99
CA ARG A 175 -6.04 6.73 4.70
C ARG A 175 -6.60 7.56 3.54
N TYR A 176 -6.03 7.36 2.37
CA TYR A 176 -6.42 8.12 1.17
C TYR A 176 -7.73 7.62 0.58
N ILE A 177 -8.48 8.56 0.00
CA ILE A 177 -9.62 8.29 -0.85
C ILE A 177 -9.24 8.74 -2.26
N VAL A 178 -9.40 7.87 -3.24
CA VAL A 178 -9.02 8.14 -4.63
C VAL A 178 -10.09 7.65 -5.61
N GLN A 179 -10.12 8.24 -6.81
CA GLN A 179 -10.96 7.81 -7.92
C GLN A 179 -10.23 6.84 -8.84
N LYS A 180 -10.96 6.23 -9.79
CA LYS A 180 -10.42 5.19 -10.69
C LYS A 180 -9.20 5.67 -11.49
N SER A 181 -9.11 6.95 -11.85
CA SER A 181 -7.97 7.48 -12.63
C SER A 181 -6.63 7.42 -11.89
N TYR A 182 -6.62 7.22 -10.57
CA TYR A 182 -5.40 6.95 -9.81
C TYR A 182 -4.73 5.64 -10.25
N ILE A 183 -5.52 4.64 -10.64
CA ILE A 183 -5.01 3.36 -11.16
C ILE A 183 -4.28 3.58 -12.49
N GLU A 184 -4.82 4.45 -13.36
CA GLU A 184 -4.15 4.82 -14.62
C GLU A 184 -2.81 5.47 -14.35
N ALA A 185 -2.74 6.36 -13.36
CA ALA A 185 -1.51 7.04 -12.98
C ALA A 185 -0.43 6.08 -12.44
N ILE A 186 -0.84 5.11 -11.60
CA ILE A 186 0.06 4.04 -11.14
C ILE A 186 0.58 3.23 -12.34
N VAL A 187 -0.32 2.79 -13.22
CA VAL A 187 0.06 1.99 -14.40
C VAL A 187 1.03 2.77 -15.28
N TYR A 188 0.75 4.05 -15.53
CA TYR A 188 1.63 4.93 -16.30
C TYR A 188 3.02 5.01 -15.67
N ALA A 189 3.12 5.24 -14.36
CA ALA A 189 4.40 5.33 -13.65
C ALA A 189 5.21 4.01 -13.66
N THR A 190 4.54 2.87 -13.89
CA THR A 190 5.16 1.53 -13.98
C THR A 190 5.47 1.08 -15.41
N THR A 191 5.12 1.89 -16.40
CA THR A 191 5.30 1.57 -17.82
C THR A 191 6.56 2.27 -18.35
N PRO A 192 7.52 1.55 -18.97
CA PRO A 192 8.67 2.18 -19.60
C PRO A 192 8.27 3.13 -20.73
N GLY A 193 9.01 4.24 -20.87
CA GLY A 193 8.74 5.23 -21.92
C GLY A 193 9.08 4.75 -23.33
N ASP A 194 10.02 3.82 -23.45
CA ASP A 194 10.38 3.15 -24.71
C ASP A 194 10.04 1.67 -24.65
N LEU A 195 8.92 1.29 -25.25
CA LEU A 195 8.45 -0.10 -25.27
C LEU A 195 9.27 -0.99 -26.22
N GLY A 196 10.14 -0.41 -27.06
CA GLY A 196 10.97 -1.14 -28.01
C GLY A 196 12.33 -1.58 -27.46
N SER A 197 12.72 -1.07 -26.28
CA SER A 197 13.98 -1.40 -25.63
C SER A 197 13.74 -2.32 -24.43
N GLU A 198 14.34 -3.52 -24.45
CA GLU A 198 14.33 -4.44 -23.31
C GLU A 198 15.02 -3.85 -22.05
N GLU A 199 15.84 -2.82 -22.23
CA GLU A 199 16.55 -2.11 -21.15
C GLU A 199 15.79 -0.90 -20.62
N ALA A 200 14.64 -0.54 -21.22
CA ALA A 200 13.89 0.64 -20.81
C ALA A 200 13.40 0.52 -19.36
N ILE A 201 13.72 1.55 -18.59
CA ILE A 201 13.37 1.66 -17.17
C ILE A 201 12.07 2.47 -17.07
N CYS A 202 11.16 2.09 -16.17
CA CYS A 202 9.96 2.88 -15.92
C CYS A 202 10.21 4.00 -14.90
N PRO A 203 9.38 5.06 -14.86
CA PRO A 203 9.54 6.16 -13.92
C PRO A 203 9.76 5.74 -12.46
N LEU A 204 9.02 4.74 -11.96
CA LEU A 204 9.19 4.24 -10.58
C LEU A 204 10.52 3.53 -10.32
N GLU A 205 11.14 2.93 -11.34
CA GLU A 205 12.47 2.32 -11.24
C GLU A 205 13.59 3.38 -11.32
N GLU A 206 13.31 4.59 -11.83
CA GLU A 206 14.27 5.71 -11.87
C GLU A 206 14.23 6.56 -10.60
N ASP A 207 13.03 6.93 -10.15
CA ASP A 207 12.80 7.76 -8.98
C ASP A 207 11.39 7.48 -8.44
N PHE A 208 11.29 6.57 -7.48
CA PHE A 208 10.02 6.16 -6.89
C PHE A 208 9.28 7.34 -6.27
N ASP A 209 9.99 8.25 -5.58
CA ASP A 209 9.36 9.32 -4.83
C ASP A 209 8.85 10.44 -5.75
N ALA A 210 9.59 10.75 -6.81
CA ALA A 210 9.16 11.74 -7.79
C ALA A 210 8.06 11.21 -8.72
N ALA A 211 8.04 9.91 -9.02
CA ALA A 211 7.11 9.32 -9.99
C ALA A 211 5.87 8.66 -9.36
N TRP A 212 5.87 8.36 -8.06
CA TRP A 212 4.66 7.82 -7.41
C TRP A 212 3.53 8.87 -7.46
N PRO A 213 2.33 8.50 -7.95
CA PRO A 213 1.26 9.48 -8.11
C PRO A 213 0.81 10.02 -6.76
N ASP A 214 0.72 11.35 -6.63
CA ASP A 214 0.17 12.02 -5.46
C ASP A 214 -1.34 11.69 -5.34
N PRO A 215 -1.79 10.94 -4.31
CA PRO A 215 -3.19 10.54 -4.17
C PRO A 215 -4.15 11.73 -4.03
N THR A 216 -3.67 12.88 -3.52
CA THR A 216 -4.52 14.05 -3.29
C THR A 216 -5.04 14.67 -4.60
N GLN A 217 -4.32 14.48 -5.70
CA GLN A 217 -4.73 14.89 -7.05
C GLN A 217 -5.85 14.03 -7.65
N TYR A 218 -6.21 12.92 -6.98
CA TYR A 218 -7.18 11.94 -7.46
C TYR A 218 -8.39 11.81 -6.55
N LEU A 219 -8.68 12.82 -5.73
CA LEU A 219 -9.88 12.82 -4.88
C LEU A 219 -11.16 12.70 -5.74
N PRO A 220 -12.11 11.79 -5.41
CA PRO A 220 -13.36 11.67 -6.14
C PRO A 220 -14.14 12.99 -6.20
N PRO A 221 -14.96 13.22 -7.23
CA PRO A 221 -15.75 14.44 -7.35
C PRO A 221 -16.74 14.60 -6.18
N LYS A 222 -17.07 15.85 -5.88
CA LYS A 222 -18.09 16.19 -4.87
C LYS A 222 -19.44 15.60 -5.26
N GLY A 223 -20.11 14.96 -4.30
CA GLY A 223 -21.46 14.44 -4.48
C GLY A 223 -22.53 15.49 -4.14
N ARG A 224 -23.76 15.00 -3.89
CA ARG A 224 -24.85 15.79 -3.30
C ARG A 224 -24.75 15.77 -1.77
N GLU A 225 -23.59 16.13 -1.25
CA GLU A 225 -23.33 16.13 0.18
C GLU A 225 -23.96 17.39 0.81
N PRO A 226 -24.63 17.30 1.98
CA PRO A 226 -25.26 18.44 2.63
C PRO A 226 -24.28 19.56 2.99
N THR A 227 -23.02 19.18 3.27
CA THR A 227 -21.94 20.12 3.55
C THR A 227 -20.84 19.96 2.51
N GLN A 228 -20.42 21.07 1.90
CA GLN A 228 -19.29 21.06 0.98
C GLN A 228 -18.02 21.39 1.74
N ARG A 229 -17.27 20.36 2.12
CA ARG A 229 -15.95 20.54 2.73
C ARG A 229 -14.88 20.82 1.65
N PRO A 230 -13.82 21.58 1.97
CA PRO A 230 -12.68 21.74 1.08
C PRO A 230 -11.96 20.39 0.89
N ASP A 231 -11.18 20.26 -0.18
CA ASP A 231 -10.50 19.01 -0.52
C ASP A 231 -9.50 18.58 0.56
N ALA A 232 -8.82 19.54 1.19
CA ALA A 232 -7.93 19.31 2.33
C ALA A 232 -8.61 18.59 3.52
N ALA A 233 -9.94 18.71 3.66
CA ALA A 233 -10.67 17.99 4.70
C ALA A 233 -10.72 16.46 4.48
N TYR A 234 -10.36 15.98 3.29
CA TYR A 234 -10.31 14.56 2.93
C TYR A 234 -8.90 13.98 2.96
N GLU A 235 -7.88 14.80 3.25
CA GLU A 235 -6.52 14.31 3.45
C GLU A 235 -6.42 13.40 4.68
N PRO A 236 -5.47 12.44 4.69
CA PRO A 236 -5.16 11.64 5.87
C PRO A 236 -4.92 12.50 7.10
N ASN A 237 -5.65 12.22 8.17
CA ASN A 237 -5.48 12.89 9.45
C ASN A 237 -5.54 11.85 10.59
N PRO A 238 -4.42 11.55 11.27
CA PRO A 238 -4.38 10.55 12.33
C PRO A 238 -5.23 10.94 13.55
N ASN A 239 -5.56 12.22 13.72
CA ASN A 239 -6.35 12.70 14.86
C ASN A 239 -7.84 12.31 14.77
N ARG A 240 -8.29 11.66 13.69
CA ARG A 240 -9.69 11.21 13.53
C ARG A 240 -9.97 9.84 14.14
N ILE A 241 -8.96 9.14 14.65
CA ILE A 241 -9.10 7.75 15.10
C ILE A 241 -10.12 7.59 16.24
N ASN A 242 -10.27 8.60 17.10
CA ASN A 242 -11.20 8.61 18.23
C ASN A 242 -12.41 9.54 18.02
N VAL A 243 -12.76 9.87 16.77
CA VAL A 243 -13.78 10.90 16.47
C VAL A 243 -15.17 10.58 17.04
N PHE A 244 -15.47 9.32 17.34
CA PHE A 244 -16.73 8.86 17.90
C PHE A 244 -16.59 8.29 19.31
N GLU A 245 -15.45 8.51 19.98
CA GLU A 245 -15.25 8.10 21.37
C GLU A 245 -16.32 8.72 22.28
N GLY A 246 -16.98 7.87 23.09
CA GLY A 246 -18.07 8.27 23.97
C GLY A 246 -19.45 8.38 23.31
N TYR A 247 -19.57 8.14 22.00
CA TYR A 247 -20.86 8.19 21.29
C TYR A 247 -21.44 6.79 21.06
N THR A 248 -22.77 6.68 21.20
CA THR A 248 -23.57 5.50 20.83
C THR A 248 -24.54 5.89 19.72
N PHE A 249 -24.54 5.12 18.64
CA PHE A 249 -25.40 5.30 17.47
C PHE A 249 -26.43 4.19 17.44
N ILE A 250 -27.71 4.55 17.48
CA ILE A 250 -28.83 3.61 17.44
C ILE A 250 -29.42 3.62 16.02
N PHE A 251 -29.55 2.44 15.42
CA PHE A 251 -30.10 2.24 14.10
C PHE A 251 -31.40 1.45 14.21
N CYS A 252 -32.43 1.88 13.49
CA CYS A 252 -33.67 1.10 13.34
C CYS A 252 -33.79 0.45 11.95
N ASP A 253 -32.78 0.63 11.10
CA ASP A 253 -32.68 0.02 9.77
C ASP A 253 -31.41 -0.83 9.70
N ALA A 254 -31.59 -2.13 9.49
CA ALA A 254 -30.50 -3.10 9.47
C ALA A 254 -29.48 -2.80 8.34
N ASN A 255 -29.93 -2.30 7.19
CA ASN A 255 -29.01 -2.01 6.08
C ASN A 255 -28.09 -0.83 6.41
N ARG A 256 -28.60 0.22 7.05
CA ARG A 256 -27.80 1.36 7.53
C ARG A 256 -26.87 0.97 8.67
N PHE A 257 -27.31 0.11 9.59
CA PHE A 257 -26.45 -0.45 10.61
C PHE A 257 -25.27 -1.19 9.98
N GLU A 258 -25.53 -2.10 9.04
CA GLU A 258 -24.48 -2.87 8.35
C GLU A 258 -23.50 -1.97 7.60
N ASP A 259 -23.99 -0.93 6.93
CA ASP A 259 -23.14 0.03 6.22
C ASP A 259 -22.25 0.87 7.16
N LEU A 260 -22.74 1.25 8.34
CA LEU A 260 -22.12 2.28 9.18
C LEU A 260 -21.47 1.76 10.47
N GLN A 261 -21.73 0.52 10.88
CA GLN A 261 -21.10 -0.09 12.06
C GLN A 261 -19.56 -0.08 11.94
N GLY A 262 -19.02 -0.38 10.75
CA GLY A 262 -17.59 -0.39 10.50
C GLY A 262 -16.91 0.97 10.74
N PRO A 263 -17.36 2.06 10.08
CA PRO A 263 -16.90 3.42 10.40
C PRO A 263 -17.03 3.79 11.88
N ILE A 264 -18.18 3.52 12.50
CA ILE A 264 -18.45 3.94 13.89
C ILE A 264 -17.48 3.26 14.86
N THR A 265 -17.35 1.94 14.75
CA THR A 265 -16.43 1.16 15.60
C THR A 265 -14.97 1.54 15.36
N ASN A 266 -14.58 1.78 14.10
CA ASN A 266 -13.23 2.28 13.78
C ASN A 266 -12.94 3.64 14.43
N GLY A 267 -13.98 4.46 14.64
CA GLY A 267 -13.88 5.76 15.30
C GLY A 267 -14.03 5.70 16.82
N HIS A 268 -13.99 4.50 17.42
CA HIS A 268 -14.19 4.25 18.86
C HIS A 268 -15.59 4.56 19.39
N GLY A 269 -16.61 4.60 18.51
CA GLY A 269 -18.01 4.67 18.90
C GLY A 269 -18.67 3.29 19.06
N LYS A 270 -19.90 3.29 19.58
CA LYS A 270 -20.75 2.09 19.67
C LYS A 270 -21.88 2.19 18.66
N ALA A 271 -22.17 1.12 17.93
CA ALA A 271 -23.34 1.03 17.05
C ALA A 271 -24.28 -0.06 17.58
N LEU A 272 -25.58 0.24 17.67
CA LEU A 272 -26.63 -0.69 18.11
C LEU A 272 -27.74 -0.76 17.04
N LEU A 273 -28.19 -1.97 16.72
CA LEU A 273 -29.39 -2.18 15.91
C LEU A 273 -30.56 -2.45 16.86
N TYR A 274 -31.61 -1.66 16.73
CA TYR A 274 -32.85 -1.80 17.47
C TYR A 274 -33.96 -2.26 16.53
N ASP A 275 -34.54 -3.42 16.81
CA ASP A 275 -35.66 -3.97 16.04
C ASP A 275 -36.96 -3.28 16.47
N MET A 276 -37.40 -2.29 15.68
CA MET A 276 -38.68 -1.63 15.93
C MET A 276 -39.86 -2.52 15.53
N GLU A 277 -40.70 -2.88 16.51
CA GLU A 277 -41.98 -3.53 16.26
C GLU A 277 -43.07 -2.47 16.02
N ARG A 278 -43.52 -2.35 14.77
CA ARG A 278 -44.59 -1.41 14.39
C ARG A 278 -45.84 -1.64 15.24
N GLY A 279 -46.21 -0.64 16.03
CA GLY A 279 -47.42 -0.63 16.87
C GLY A 279 -47.21 -1.14 18.30
N ARG A 280 -45.98 -1.54 18.67
CA ARG A 280 -45.64 -1.97 20.04
C ARG A 280 -44.57 -1.09 20.69
N THR A 281 -43.58 -0.63 19.92
CA THR A 281 -42.56 0.29 20.42
C THR A 281 -43.15 1.68 20.64
N THR A 282 -43.06 2.20 21.86
CA THR A 282 -43.54 3.55 22.22
C THR A 282 -42.36 4.49 22.50
N ALA A 283 -42.57 5.80 22.45
CA ALA A 283 -41.51 6.80 22.67
C ALA A 283 -40.88 6.73 24.08
N ASP A 284 -41.53 6.06 25.04
CA ASP A 284 -41.01 5.86 26.39
C ASP A 284 -39.95 4.74 26.46
N ASP A 285 -39.93 3.80 25.50
CA ASP A 285 -38.91 2.74 25.42
C ASP A 285 -37.51 3.30 25.05
N ASP A 286 -37.45 4.50 24.45
CA ASP A 286 -36.20 5.21 24.14
C ASP A 286 -35.51 5.78 25.39
N SER A 287 -36.25 5.98 26.50
CA SER A 287 -35.72 6.62 27.72
C SER A 287 -34.84 5.70 28.57
N GLU A 288 -35.00 4.38 28.50
CA GLU A 288 -34.14 3.41 29.19
C GLU A 288 -32.74 3.29 28.53
N LEU A 289 -32.61 3.63 27.25
CA LEU A 289 -31.34 3.60 26.50
C LEU A 289 -30.38 4.75 26.86
N HIS A 290 -30.90 5.83 27.46
CA HIS A 290 -30.08 6.94 27.99
C HIS A 290 -29.66 6.75 29.46
N GLY A 291 -30.13 5.69 30.12
CA GLY A 291 -29.95 5.47 31.56
C GLY A 291 -28.65 4.78 32.00
N THR A 292 -27.76 4.37 31.10
CA THR A 292 -26.51 3.65 31.45
C THR A 292 -25.24 4.39 31.02
N SER A 293 -25.09 5.66 31.38
CA SER A 293 -23.76 6.29 31.53
C SER A 293 -23.73 7.48 32.50
N CYS A 294 -24.44 7.38 33.63
CA CYS A 294 -24.20 8.23 34.79
C CYS A 294 -24.31 7.37 36.06
N GLY A 295 -23.18 6.84 36.51
CA GLY A 295 -23.05 6.06 37.74
C GLY A 295 -21.58 5.83 38.06
N GLU A 296 -21.03 6.79 38.81
CA GLU A 296 -19.72 6.87 39.52
C GLU A 296 -18.41 6.65 38.76
#